data_AF-A0A9E3N9G4-F1
#
_entry.id   AF-A0A9E3N9G4-F1
#
_cell.length_a   1.000
_cell.length_b   1.000
_cell.length_c   1.000
_cell.angle_alpha   90.00
_cell.angle_beta   90.00
_cell.angle_gamma   90.00
#
_symmetry.space_group_name_H-M   'P 1'
#
loop_
_entity.id
_entity.type
_entity.pdbx_description
1 polymer ?
#
loop_
_entity_poly.entity_id
_entity_poly.type
_entity_poly.pdbx_seq_one_letter_code
_entity_poly.pdbx_strand_id
1 'polypeptide(L)' 'MILAIAIASLLVGLLCLWLELVAMLRLGKARKGKGAPGETPAELKGFALRQSLSAVVMFALAAIIFSYS' A
#
# COMPACT_ATOMS: atom_id res chain seq x y z
N MET A 1 3.09 24.12 9.64
CA MET A 1 3.23 23.49 8.30
C MET A 1 3.77 22.08 8.38
N ILE A 2 4.89 21.84 9.07
CA ILE A 2 5.53 20.50 9.07
C ILE A 2 4.69 19.42 9.77
N LEU A 3 3.97 19.77 10.85
CA LEU A 3 3.03 18.85 11.51
C LEU A 3 1.93 18.32 10.56
N ALA A 4 1.42 19.16 9.67
CA ALA A 4 0.42 18.76 8.68
C ALA A 4 1.00 17.82 7.61
N ILE A 5 2.26 18.01 7.22
CA ILE A 5 2.98 17.15 6.28
C ILE A 5 3.26 15.78 6.92
N ALA A 6 3.63 15.76 8.20
CA ALA A 6 3.83 14.52 8.94
C ALA A 6 2.53 13.71 9.03
N ILE A 7 1.41 14.35 9.37
CA ILE A 7 0.09 13.70 9.43
C ILE A 7 -0.34 13.19 8.04
N ALA A 8 -0.17 13.99 6.98
CA ALA A 8 -0.48 13.57 5.62
C ALA A 8 0.35 12.37 5.18
N SER A 9 1.64 12.36 5.50
CA SER A 9 2.53 11.23 5.17
C SER A 9 2.14 9.95 5.92
N LEU A 10 1.72 10.08 7.18
CA LEU A 10 1.18 8.98 8.00
C LEU A 10 -0.10 8.40 7.39
N LEU A 11 -1.03 9.27 6.97
CA LEU A 11 -2.27 8.86 6.30
C LEU A 11 -2.00 8.15 4.98
N VAL A 12 -1.03 8.62 4.18
CA VAL A 12 -0.64 7.96 2.93
C VAL A 12 -0.01 6.59 3.19
N GLY A 13 0.87 6.48 4.20
CA GLY A 13 1.42 5.19 4.63
C GLY A 13 0.33 4.20 5.06
N LEU A 14 -0.64 4.67 5.85
CA LEU A 14 -1.78 3.85 6.29
C LEU A 14 -2.67 3.41 5.11
N LEU A 15 -2.93 4.30 4.16
CA LEU A 15 -3.67 3.99 2.94
C LEU A 15 -2.96 2.93 2.09
N CYS A 16 -1.63 2.99 2.02
CA CYS A 16 -0.83 2.03 1.27
C CYS A 16 -0.90 0.63 1.90
N LEU A 17 -0.75 0.54 3.22
CA LEU A 17 -0.91 -0.70 3.98
C LEU A 17 -2.31 -1.29 3.81
N TRP A 18 -3.35 -0.45 3.84
CA TRP A 18 -4.73 -0.88 3.64
C TRP A 18 -4.95 -1.51 2.26
N LEU A 19 -4.45 -0.87 1.21
CA LEU A 19 -4.56 -1.39 -0.16
C LEU A 19 -3.76 -2.69 -0.36
N GLU A 20 -2.60 -2.82 0.28
CA GLU A 20 -1.82 -4.07 0.27
C GLU A 20 -2.58 -5.20 0.97
N LEU A 21 -3.17 -4.92 2.14
CA LEU A 21 -4.00 -5.88 2.88
C LEU A 21 -5.22 -6.32 2.04
N VAL A 22 -5.88 -5.38 1.38
CA VAL A 22 -7.01 -5.69 0.47
C VAL A 22 -6.55 -6.54 -0.70
N ALA A 23 -5.39 -6.26 -1.31
CA ALA A 23 -4.83 -7.06 -2.38
C ALA A 23 -4.52 -8.49 -1.92
N MET A 24 -3.89 -8.67 -0.75
CA MET A 24 -3.67 -9.98 -0.12
C MET A 24 -4.97 -10.75 0.13
N LEU A 25 -5.99 -10.09 0.67
CA LEU A 25 -7.30 -10.69 0.92
C LEU A 25 -8.00 -11.10 -0.38
N ARG A 26 -7.92 -10.28 -1.43
CA ARG A 26 -8.45 -10.62 -2.75
C ARG A 26 -7.68 -11.78 -3.37
N LEU A 27 -6.35 -11.85 -3.18
CA LEU A 27 -5.51 -12.95 -3.66
C LEU A 27 -5.85 -14.27 -2.95
N GLY A 28 -6.13 -14.21 -1.64
CA GLY A 28 -6.65 -15.33 -0.86
C GLY A 28 -8.03 -15.80 -1.32
N LYS A 29 -8.94 -14.87 -1.67
CA LYS A 29 -10.26 -15.18 -2.25
C LYS A 29 -10.15 -15.77 -3.66
N ALA A 30 -9.27 -15.22 -4.50
CA ALA A 30 -8.98 -15.72 -5.84
C ALA A 30 -8.40 -17.14 -5.81
N ARG A 31 -7.46 -17.41 -4.89
CA ARG A 31 -6.93 -18.76 -4.65
C ARG A 31 -7.99 -19.77 -4.20
N LYS A 32 -9.04 -19.32 -3.52
CA LYS A 32 -10.19 -20.15 -3.12
C LYS A 32 -11.27 -20.28 -4.19
N GLY A 33 -11.04 -19.79 -5.42
CA GLY A 33 -12.04 -19.82 -6.50
C GLY A 33 -13.21 -18.86 -6.29
N LYS A 34 -13.13 -17.96 -5.30
CA LYS A 34 -14.10 -16.88 -5.02
C LYS A 34 -13.58 -15.51 -5.49
N GLY A 35 -12.66 -15.50 -6.45
CA GLY A 35 -12.14 -14.27 -7.06
C GLY A 35 -13.18 -13.61 -7.94
N ALA A 36 -13.07 -12.29 -8.14
CA ALA A 36 -13.88 -11.59 -9.12
C ALA A 36 -13.55 -12.13 -10.54
N PRO A 37 -14.56 -12.28 -11.42
CA PRO A 37 -14.31 -12.75 -12.78
C PRO A 37 -13.36 -11.78 -13.49
N GLY A 38 -12.19 -12.27 -13.91
CA GLY A 38 -11.14 -11.48 -14.57
C GLY A 38 -9.95 -11.07 -13.68
N GLU A 39 -10.03 -11.21 -12.36
CA GLU A 39 -8.86 -10.98 -11.48
C GLU A 39 -7.90 -12.17 -11.54
N THR A 40 -6.78 -12.00 -12.25
CA THR A 40 -5.70 -13.01 -12.22
C THR A 40 -4.84 -12.83 -10.97
N PRO A 41 -4.42 -13.93 -10.32
CA PRO A 41 -3.57 -13.85 -9.13
C PRO A 41 -2.21 -13.19 -9.42
N ALA A 42 -1.76 -13.20 -10.68
CA ALA A 42 -0.54 -12.52 -11.12
C ALA A 42 -0.69 -10.99 -11.09
N GLU A 43 -1.81 -10.46 -11.58
CA GLU A 43 -2.12 -9.02 -11.53
C GLU A 43 -2.21 -8.51 -10.09
N LEU A 44 -2.89 -9.24 -9.20
CA LEU A 44 -2.98 -8.86 -7.78
C LEU A 44 -1.61 -8.87 -7.10
N LYS A 45 -0.76 -9.84 -7.44
CA LYS A 45 0.59 -9.93 -6.88
C LYS A 45 1.47 -8.78 -7.40
N GLY A 46 1.36 -8.44 -8.68
CA GLY A 46 2.04 -7.29 -9.28
C GLY A 46 1.57 -5.96 -8.69
N PHE A 47 0.27 -5.82 -8.45
CA PHE A 47 -0.33 -4.68 -7.78
C PHE A 47 0.18 -4.55 -6.34
N ALA A 48 0.14 -5.63 -5.55
CA ALA A 48 0.66 -5.64 -4.17
C ALA A 48 2.16 -5.28 -4.13
N LEU A 49 2.95 -5.76 -5.09
CA LEU A 49 4.39 -5.47 -5.15
C LEU A 49 4.64 -3.99 -5.48
N ARG A 50 3.92 -3.42 -6.45
CA ARG A 50 3.95 -1.97 -6.75
C ARG A 50 3.44 -1.13 -5.58
N GLN A 51 2.40 -1.58 -4.90
CA GLN A 51 1.83 -0.96 -3.70
C GLN A 51 2.89 -0.89 -2.59
N SER A 52 3.57 -2.00 -2.31
CA SER A 52 4.63 -2.07 -1.31
C SER A 52 5.81 -1.16 -1.66
N LEU A 53 6.20 -1.07 -2.94
CA LEU A 53 7.26 -0.16 -3.38
C LEU A 53 6.87 1.30 -3.16
N SER A 54 5.63 1.66 -3.49
CA SER A 54 5.09 3.01 -3.26
C SER A 54 4.98 3.34 -1.77
N ALA A 55 4.57 2.37 -0.95
CA ALA A 55 4.53 2.50 0.51
C ALA A 55 5.92 2.80 1.08
N VAL A 56 6.94 2.04 0.66
CA VAL A 56 8.33 2.22 1.09
C VAL A 56 8.86 3.61 0.74
N VAL A 57 8.59 4.10 -0.48
CA VAL A 57 9.00 5.45 -0.90
C VAL A 57 8.32 6.53 -0.06
N MET A 58 7.02 6.40 0.19
CA MET A 58 6.28 7.33 1.05
C MET A 58 6.78 7.31 2.49
N PHE A 59 7.10 6.13 3.03
CA PHE A 59 7.65 6.00 4.37
C PHE A 59 9.07 6.58 4.48
N ALA A 60 9.91 6.35 3.48
CA ALA A 60 11.25 6.93 3.39
C ALA A 60 11.18 8.47 3.32
N LEU A 61 10.28 9.01 2.49
CA LEU A 61 10.06 10.45 2.40
C LEU A 61 9.57 11.04 3.72
N ALA A 62 8.62 10.37 4.38
CA ALA A 62 8.12 10.76 5.69
C ALA A 62 9.24 10.78 6.76
N ALA A 63 10.10 9.77 6.76
CA ALA A 63 11.23 9.68 7.68
C ALA A 63 12.27 10.78 7.45
N ILE A 64 12.53 11.13 6.18
CA ILE A 64 13.39 12.26 5.81
C ILE A 64 12.79 13.58 6.30
N ILE A 65 11.49 13.81 6.05
CA ILE A 65 10.78 15.01 6.53
C ILE A 65 10.83 15.10 8.05
N PHE A 66 10.64 13.98 8.76
CA PHE A 66 10.68 13.96 10.22
C PHE A 66 12.09 14.20 10.78
N SER A 67 13.13 13.69 10.10
CA SER A 67 14.53 13.86 10.53
C SER A 67 15.08 15.27 10.27
N TYR A 68 14.50 15.99 9.31
CA TYR A 68 14.85 17.38 8.98
C TYR A 68 13.84 18.42 9.52
N SER A 69 12.78 17.96 10.20
CA SER A 69 11.81 18.81 10.91
C SER A 69 12.31 19.19 12.30
#